data_AF-A0A510JQ45-F1
#
_entry.id   AF-A0A510JQ45-F1
#
_cell.length_a   1.000
_cell.length_b   1.000
_cell.length_c   1.000
_cell.angle_alpha   90.00
_cell.angle_beta   90.00
_cell.angle_gamma   90.00
#
_symmetry.space_group_name_H-M   'P 1'
#
loop_
_entity.id
_entity.type
_entity.pdbx_description
1 polymer ?
#
loop_
_entity_poly.entity_id
_entity_poly.type
_entity_poly.pdbx_seq_one_letter_code
_entity_poly.pdbx_strand_id
1 'polypeptide(L)'
;MSYSEALKFSEGAERARDLAWARKCEEEDRAIEEYNDFCNHLENEFKEFKAKYENQLQYISLEELHDYLISRYEEKDFGFEPFESLVLDYIENAKAWEDWEKKNPDYTDEQEEEFDAEYKKIRDEMAAILYKNKI
;
A
#
# COMPACT_ATOMS: atom_id res chain seq x y z
N MET A 1 -8.13 -29.90 -50.27
CA MET A 1 -9.01 -28.99 -49.51
C MET A 1 -9.68 -28.07 -50.51
N SER A 2 -11.01 -28.07 -50.53
CA SER A 2 -11.76 -27.11 -51.37
C SER A 2 -11.64 -25.71 -50.77
N TYR A 3 -11.75 -24.68 -51.61
CA TYR A 3 -11.73 -23.27 -51.19
C TYR A 3 -12.74 -22.98 -50.05
N SER A 4 -13.85 -23.73 -50.01
CA SER A 4 -14.88 -23.67 -48.96
C SER A 4 -14.49 -24.29 -47.62
N GLU A 5 -13.59 -25.27 -47.56
CA GLU A 5 -13.08 -25.85 -46.31
C GLU A 5 -12.05 -24.92 -45.66
N ALA A 6 -11.20 -24.27 -46.47
CA ALA A 6 -10.22 -23.30 -46.00
C ALA A 6 -10.89 -22.05 -45.38
N LEU A 7 -11.99 -21.57 -45.97
CA LEU A 7 -12.79 -20.45 -45.45
C LEU A 7 -13.48 -20.77 -44.11
N LYS A 8 -14.05 -21.98 -43.96
CA LYS A 8 -14.65 -22.43 -42.69
C LYS A 8 -13.61 -22.58 -41.57
N PHE A 9 -12.38 -22.98 -41.94
CA PHE A 9 -11.28 -23.11 -40.99
C PHE A 9 -10.74 -21.74 -40.54
N SER A 10 -10.65 -20.75 -41.44
CA SER A 10 -10.25 -19.39 -41.06
C SER A 10 -11.29 -18.69 -40.19
N GLU A 11 -12.58 -18.86 -40.50
CA GLU A 11 -13.70 -18.30 -39.72
C GLU A 11 -13.77 -18.91 -38.30
N GLY A 12 -13.44 -20.20 -38.16
CA GLY A 12 -13.30 -20.86 -36.86
C GLY A 12 -12.09 -20.39 -36.05
N ALA A 13 -10.97 -20.06 -36.71
CA ALA A 13 -9.77 -19.54 -36.06
C ALA A 13 -9.93 -18.08 -35.60
N GLU A 14 -10.62 -17.25 -36.37
CA GLU A 14 -10.98 -15.88 -35.99
C GLU A 14 -11.90 -15.88 -34.76
N ARG A 15 -12.95 -16.71 -34.76
CA ARG A 15 -13.85 -16.85 -33.61
C ARG A 15 -13.14 -17.36 -32.35
N ALA A 16 -12.17 -18.26 -32.48
CA ALA A 16 -11.36 -18.75 -31.35
C ALA A 16 -10.43 -17.66 -30.80
N ARG A 17 -9.89 -16.78 -31.67
CA ARG A 17 -9.09 -15.62 -31.27
C ARG A 17 -9.96 -14.58 -30.55
N ASP A 18 -11.17 -14.30 -31.05
CA ASP A 18 -12.10 -13.36 -30.42
C ASP A 18 -12.56 -13.85 -29.04
N LEU A 19 -12.83 -15.16 -28.89
CA LEU A 19 -13.15 -15.79 -27.60
C LEU A 19 -11.95 -15.75 -26.63
N ALA A 20 -10.73 -15.96 -27.12
CA ALA A 20 -9.53 -15.86 -26.30
C ALA A 20 -9.26 -14.41 -25.87
N TRP A 21 -9.53 -13.44 -26.74
CA TRP A 21 -9.45 -12.02 -26.43
C TRP A 21 -10.50 -11.62 -25.40
N ALA A 22 -11.75 -12.04 -25.57
CA ALA A 22 -12.83 -11.78 -24.62
C ALA A 22 -12.53 -12.36 -23.23
N ARG A 23 -12.00 -13.60 -23.16
CA ARG A 23 -11.56 -14.20 -21.89
C ARG A 23 -10.40 -13.43 -21.25
N LYS A 24 -9.44 -12.95 -22.05
CA LYS A 24 -8.33 -12.12 -21.56
C LYS A 24 -8.83 -10.77 -21.02
N CYS A 25 -9.81 -10.16 -21.70
CA CYS A 25 -10.47 -8.95 -21.21
C CYS A 25 -11.27 -9.21 -19.93
N GLU A 26 -12.04 -10.29 -19.84
CA GLU A 26 -12.76 -10.66 -18.61
C GLU A 26 -11.82 -10.96 -17.44
N GLU A 27 -10.65 -11.54 -17.72
CA GLU A 27 -9.60 -11.79 -16.72
C GLU A 27 -8.91 -10.48 -16.28
N GLU A 28 -8.66 -9.56 -17.21
CA GLU A 28 -8.15 -8.21 -16.93
C GLU A 28 -9.17 -7.39 -16.14
N ASP A 29 -10.45 -7.42 -16.51
CA ASP A 29 -11.54 -6.72 -15.81
C ASP A 29 -11.71 -7.27 -14.40
N ARG A 30 -11.64 -8.59 -14.21
CA ARG A 30 -11.68 -9.22 -12.88
C ARG A 30 -10.46 -8.86 -12.05
N ALA A 31 -9.26 -8.86 -12.63
CA ALA A 31 -8.06 -8.44 -11.93
C ALA A 31 -8.13 -6.97 -11.50
N ILE A 32 -8.72 -6.09 -12.33
CA ILE A 32 -8.98 -4.69 -11.98
C ILE A 32 -10.02 -4.59 -10.85
N GLU A 33 -11.08 -5.39 -10.89
CA GLU A 33 -12.10 -5.43 -9.84
C GLU A 33 -11.50 -5.91 -8.51
N GLU A 34 -10.76 -7.02 -8.50
CA GLU A 34 -10.07 -7.54 -7.32
C GLU A 34 -9.05 -6.55 -6.75
N TYR A 35 -8.30 -5.85 -7.62
CA TYR A 35 -7.37 -4.81 -7.21
C TYR A 35 -8.09 -3.60 -6.60
N ASN A 36 -9.19 -3.14 -7.20
CA ASN A 36 -9.99 -2.04 -6.67
C ASN A 36 -10.60 -2.39 -5.32
N ASP A 37 -11.11 -3.62 -5.16
CA ASP A 37 -11.64 -4.11 -3.88
C ASP A 37 -10.56 -4.16 -2.80
N PHE A 38 -9.35 -4.62 -3.17
CA PHE A 38 -8.18 -4.59 -2.28
C PHE A 38 -7.80 -3.17 -1.86
N CYS A 39 -7.72 -2.23 -2.81
CA CYS A 39 -7.44 -0.82 -2.53
C CYS A 39 -8.51 -0.20 -1.62
N ASN A 40 -9.80 -0.46 -1.90
CA ASN A 40 -10.90 0.02 -1.06
C ASN A 40 -10.84 -0.55 0.36
N HIS A 41 -10.48 -1.82 0.50
CA HIS A 41 -10.31 -2.46 1.79
C HIS A 41 -9.17 -1.81 2.59
N LEU A 42 -7.97 -1.68 1.99
CA LEU A 42 -6.82 -1.01 2.60
C LEU A 42 -7.14 0.43 2.99
N GLU A 43 -7.80 1.20 2.13
CA GLU A 43 -8.15 2.60 2.42
C GLU A 43 -9.10 2.70 3.63
N ASN A 44 -10.07 1.78 3.75
CA ASN A 44 -10.97 1.74 4.89
C ASN A 44 -10.24 1.34 6.18
N GLU A 45 -9.39 0.32 6.14
CA GLU A 45 -8.57 -0.05 7.29
C GLU A 45 -7.67 1.12 7.71
N PHE A 46 -7.06 1.83 6.76
CA PHE A 46 -6.19 2.97 7.06
C PHE A 46 -6.98 4.12 7.71
N LYS A 47 -8.21 4.37 7.26
CA LYS A 47 -9.12 5.35 7.90
C LYS A 47 -9.43 4.97 9.34
N GLU A 48 -9.73 3.69 9.60
CA GLU A 48 -9.98 3.19 10.95
C GLU A 48 -8.73 3.28 11.83
N PHE A 49 -7.57 2.91 11.31
CA PHE A 49 -6.28 3.03 11.99
C PHE A 49 -5.94 4.47 12.34
N LYS A 50 -6.06 5.38 11.37
CA LYS A 50 -5.85 6.81 11.56
C LYS A 50 -6.78 7.34 12.65
N ALA A 51 -8.08 7.01 12.60
CA ALA A 51 -9.03 7.47 13.61
C ALA A 51 -8.70 6.93 15.01
N LYS A 52 -8.18 5.71 15.10
CA LYS A 52 -7.81 5.06 16.36
C LYS A 52 -6.56 5.66 16.99
N TYR A 53 -5.58 6.05 16.18
CA TYR A 53 -4.26 6.49 16.64
C TYR A 53 -3.91 7.94 16.25
N GLU A 54 -4.91 8.75 15.95
CA GLU A 54 -4.73 10.13 15.46
C GLU A 54 -3.80 10.96 16.36
N ASN A 55 -3.98 10.85 17.69
CA ASN A 55 -3.15 11.58 18.66
C ASN A 55 -1.70 11.12 18.67
N GLN A 56 -1.46 9.82 18.44
CA GLN A 56 -0.12 9.24 18.41
C GLN A 56 0.59 9.55 17.09
N LEU A 57 -0.16 9.66 15.98
CA LEU A 57 0.39 9.90 14.64
C LEU A 57 0.58 11.39 14.32
N GLN A 58 0.22 12.31 15.23
CA GLN A 58 0.16 13.76 14.94
C GLN A 58 1.50 14.39 14.50
N TYR A 59 2.63 13.76 14.85
CA TYR A 59 3.97 14.28 14.53
C TYR A 59 4.60 13.63 13.30
N ILE A 60 3.93 12.68 12.65
CA ILE A 60 4.39 12.11 11.39
C ILE A 60 3.49 12.51 10.24
N SER A 61 4.06 12.50 9.04
CA SER A 61 3.33 12.81 7.82
C SER A 61 2.41 11.65 7.45
N LEU A 62 1.10 11.79 7.71
CA LEU A 62 0.12 10.75 7.37
C LEU A 62 0.04 10.44 5.87
N GLU A 63 0.32 11.43 5.01
CA GLU A 63 0.37 11.26 3.56
C GLU A 63 1.57 10.40 3.15
N GLU A 64 2.75 10.73 3.65
CA GLU A 64 3.98 9.96 3.34
C GLU A 64 3.93 8.57 3.98
N LEU A 65 3.33 8.42 5.18
CA LEU A 65 3.05 7.13 5.78
C LEU A 65 2.10 6.30 4.90
N HIS A 66 1.04 6.90 4.38
CA HIS A 66 0.09 6.21 3.51
C HIS A 66 0.75 5.72 2.21
N ASP A 67 1.57 6.56 1.58
CA ASP A 67 2.31 6.19 0.38
C ASP A 67 3.35 5.10 0.66
N TYR A 68 4.00 5.17 1.83
CA TYR A 68 4.89 4.11 2.30
C TYR A 68 4.13 2.79 2.49
N LEU A 69 2.96 2.79 3.13
CA LEU A 69 2.13 1.60 3.31
C LEU A 69 1.78 0.96 1.97
N ILE A 70 1.29 1.76 1.01
CA ILE A 70 0.98 1.27 -0.35
C ILE A 70 2.23 0.64 -0.98
N SER A 71 3.37 1.33 -0.93
CA SER A 71 4.62 0.81 -1.48
C SER A 71 5.04 -0.53 -0.87
N ARG A 72 4.77 -0.77 0.42
CA ARG A 72 5.06 -2.06 1.08
C ARG A 72 4.10 -3.14 0.61
N TYR A 73 2.80 -2.86 0.49
CA TYR A 73 1.83 -3.85 -0.01
C TYR A 73 1.98 -4.16 -1.52
N GLU A 74 2.58 -3.27 -2.30
CA GLU A 74 2.93 -3.51 -3.70
C GLU A 74 4.20 -4.38 -3.87
N GLU A 75 5.00 -4.56 -2.82
CA GLU A 75 6.15 -5.47 -2.88
C GLU A 75 5.67 -6.93 -3.04
N LYS A 76 6.19 -7.61 -4.06
CA LYS A 76 5.77 -8.96 -4.50
C LYS A 76 5.73 -10.04 -3.41
N ASP A 77 6.48 -9.86 -2.33
CA ASP A 77 6.66 -10.84 -1.26
C ASP A 77 6.25 -10.28 0.13
N PHE A 78 5.57 -9.13 0.18
CA PHE A 78 5.14 -8.56 1.45
C PHE A 78 3.94 -9.33 2.01
N GLY A 79 4.14 -9.94 3.18
CA GLY A 79 3.03 -10.55 3.93
C GLY A 79 2.17 -9.47 4.56
N PHE A 80 0.86 -9.73 4.71
CA PHE A 80 0.00 -8.82 5.47
C PHE A 80 0.49 -8.70 6.91
N GLU A 81 1.06 -7.55 7.24
CA GLU A 81 1.38 -7.16 8.60
C GLU A 81 0.36 -6.15 9.14
N PRO A 82 0.17 -6.07 10.47
CA PRO A 82 -0.60 -5.00 11.07
C PRO A 82 0.00 -3.63 10.77
N PHE A 83 -0.81 -2.60 10.59
CA PHE A 83 -0.31 -1.24 10.35
C PHE A 83 0.59 -0.71 11.47
N GLU A 84 0.38 -1.12 12.72
CA GLU A 84 1.29 -0.79 13.81
C GLU A 84 2.74 -1.29 13.55
N SER A 85 2.88 -2.45 12.88
CA SER A 85 4.20 -3.00 12.47
C SER A 85 4.82 -2.12 11.39
N LEU A 86 4.02 -1.73 10.41
CA LEU A 86 4.46 -0.90 9.30
C LEU A 86 4.80 0.54 9.72
N VAL A 87 4.08 1.09 10.71
CA VAL A 87 4.45 2.38 11.30
C VAL A 87 5.78 2.30 12.03
N LEU A 88 6.05 1.20 12.74
CA LEU A 88 7.36 0.99 13.34
C LEU A 88 8.45 0.88 12.28
N ASP A 89 8.22 0.12 11.20
CA ASP A 89 9.15 0.00 10.07
C ASP A 89 9.44 1.37 9.44
N TYR A 90 8.40 2.19 9.22
CA TYR A 90 8.52 3.56 8.70
C TYR A 90 9.35 4.47 9.62
N ILE A 91 9.15 4.35 10.93
CA ILE A 91 9.89 5.10 11.93
C ILE A 91 11.34 4.59 11.98
N GLU A 92 11.56 3.30 12.24
CA GLU A 92 12.88 2.68 12.49
C GLU A 92 13.82 2.75 11.28
N ASN A 93 13.29 2.76 10.04
CA ASN A 93 14.08 2.99 8.84
C ASN A 93 14.38 4.47 8.57
N ALA A 94 14.17 5.34 9.55
CA ALA A 94 14.36 6.79 9.47
C ALA A 94 13.53 7.49 8.37
N LYS A 95 12.50 6.85 7.80
CA LYS A 95 11.65 7.49 6.78
C LYS A 95 10.86 8.65 7.33
N ALA A 96 10.31 8.50 8.53
CA ALA A 96 9.68 9.61 9.25
C ALA A 96 10.63 10.81 9.43
N TRP A 97 11.93 10.56 9.61
CA TRP A 97 12.95 11.60 9.76
C TRP A 97 13.28 12.26 8.43
N GLU A 98 13.57 11.47 7.39
CA GLU A 98 13.83 11.97 6.03
C GLU A 98 12.69 12.87 5.52
N ASP A 99 11.44 12.47 5.76
CA ASP A 99 10.26 13.23 5.35
C ASP A 99 10.10 14.52 6.15
N TRP A 100 10.44 14.50 7.45
CA TRP A 100 10.41 15.69 8.28
C TRP A 100 11.49 16.70 7.86
N GLU A 101 12.73 16.26 7.59
CA GLU A 101 13.80 17.13 7.11
C GLU A 101 13.46 17.77 5.77
N LYS A 102 12.92 16.97 4.83
CA LYS A 102 12.49 17.44 3.52
C LYS A 102 11.42 18.54 3.62
N LYS A 103 10.54 18.46 4.62
CA LYS A 103 9.49 19.47 4.89
C LYS A 103 10.01 20.69 5.64
N ASN A 104 11.13 20.56 6.35
CA ASN A 104 11.70 21.61 7.19
C ASN A 104 13.17 21.89 6.82
N PRO A 105 13.51 22.30 5.57
CA PRO A 105 14.91 22.38 5.12
C PRO A 105 15.81 23.34 5.92
N ASP A 106 15.21 24.28 6.67
CA ASP A 106 15.90 25.28 7.49
C ASP A 106 15.58 25.13 9.00
N TYR A 107 15.39 23.89 9.49
CA TYR A 107 15.09 23.63 10.90
C TYR A 107 16.23 24.08 11.83
N THR A 108 15.89 24.42 13.07
CA THR A 108 16.86 24.74 14.14
C THR A 108 17.20 23.50 14.97
N ASP A 109 18.33 23.54 15.68
CA ASP A 109 18.72 22.49 16.65
C ASP A 109 17.59 22.21 17.66
N GLU A 110 16.84 23.24 18.09
CA GLU A 110 15.70 23.08 19.00
C GLU A 110 14.54 22.28 18.36
N GLN A 111 14.26 22.51 17.08
CA GLN A 111 13.22 21.77 16.35
C GLN A 111 13.63 20.32 16.08
N GLU A 112 14.93 20.09 15.84
CA GLU A 112 15.50 18.75 15.70
C GLU A 112 15.35 17.96 17.00
N GLU A 113 15.72 18.55 18.15
CA GLU A 113 15.58 17.91 19.46
C GLU A 113 14.12 17.63 19.82
N GLU A 114 13.21 18.57 19.51
CA GLU A 114 11.76 18.38 19.73
C GLU A 114 11.24 17.21 18.88
N PHE A 115 11.62 17.15 17.61
CA PHE A 115 11.21 16.09 16.72
C PHE A 115 11.80 14.72 17.12
N ASP A 116 13.08 14.65 17.52
CA ASP A 116 13.71 13.42 18.03
C ASP A 116 13.00 12.88 19.29
N ALA A 117 12.58 13.76 20.19
CA ALA A 117 11.83 13.37 21.38
C ALA A 117 10.46 12.78 21.04
N GLU A 118 9.70 13.44 20.15
CA GLU A 118 8.39 12.93 19.72
C GLU A 118 8.52 11.66 18.87
N TYR A 119 9.52 11.60 17.99
CA TYR A 119 9.85 10.42 17.19
C TYR A 119 10.07 9.18 18.07
N LYS A 120 10.86 9.30 19.15
CA LYS A 120 11.09 8.20 20.12
C LYS A 120 9.81 7.80 20.84
N LYS A 121 8.97 8.76 21.21
CA LYS A 121 7.71 8.52 21.91
C LYS A 121 6.71 7.77 21.05
N ILE A 122 6.55 8.15 19.78
CA ILE A 122 5.67 7.43 18.84
C ILE A 122 6.14 5.99 18.65
N ARG A 123 7.45 5.79 18.46
CA ARG A 123 8.05 4.45 18.36
C ARG A 123 7.68 3.59 19.56
N ASP A 124 7.89 4.11 20.78
CA ASP A 124 7.66 3.35 22.01
C ASP A 124 6.17 3.05 22.23
N GLU A 125 5.28 3.99 21.90
CA GLU A 125 3.82 3.79 21.98
C GLU A 125 3.33 2.73 20.99
N MET A 126 3.77 2.79 19.72
CA MET A 126 3.41 1.82 18.69
C MET A 126 3.96 0.43 19.02
N ALA A 127 5.21 0.34 19.48
CA ALA A 127 5.80 -0.90 19.96
C ALA A 127 5.00 -1.48 21.13
N ALA A 128 4.66 -0.65 22.13
CA ALA A 128 3.86 -1.10 23.26
C ALA A 128 2.48 -1.63 22.84
N ILE A 129 1.81 -0.99 21.88
CA ILE A 129 0.53 -1.46 21.32
C ILE A 129 0.72 -2.82 20.64
N LEU A 130 1.71 -2.94 19.75
CA LEU A 130 1.96 -4.15 18.98
C LEU A 130 2.32 -5.34 19.88
N TYR A 131 3.13 -5.13 20.92
CA TYR A 131 3.51 -6.19 21.85
C TYR A 131 2.43 -6.50 22.90
N LYS A 132 1.59 -5.53 23.29
CA LYS A 132 0.41 -5.80 24.15
C LYS A 132 -0.64 -6.66 23.46
N ASN A 133 -0.80 -6.51 22.15
CA ASN A 133 -1.77 -7.29 21.36
C ASN A 133 -1.27 -8.69 20.98
N LYS A 134 0.00 -9.04 21.26
CA LYS A 134 0.59 -10.37 21.00
C LYS A 134 0.51 -11.35 22.20
N ILE A 135 -0.10 -10.94 23.32
CA ILE A 135 -0.31 -11.77 24.54
C ILE A 135 -1.75 -12.25 24.59
#